data_AF-A0A559NQF7-F1
#
_entry.id   AF-A0A559NQF7-F1
#
_cell.length_a   1.000
_cell.length_b   1.000
_cell.length_c   1.000
_cell.angle_alpha   90.00
_cell.angle_beta   90.00
_cell.angle_gamma   90.00
#
_symmetry.space_group_name_H-M   'P 1'
#
loop_
_entity.id
_entity.type
_entity.pdbx_description
1 polymer ?
#
loop_
_entity_poly.entity_id
_entity_poly.type
_entity_poly.pdbx_seq_one_letter_code
_entity_poly.pdbx_strand_id
1 'polypeptide(L)'
;MEVEEFEKKIDKIKEDAVKNILSHFNRINDKLFTFNNILIGGYFAISRIYDDINIKIIMIPLINLIFLIFLEYLMMEKSRKEASVDELGLDEFIKFAENKETRPTLFSSLAIISTSSVFGYFVYLLIF
;
A
#
# COMPACT_ATOMS: atom_id res chain seq x y z
N MET A 1 33.09 -23.60 9.23
CA MET A 1 31.89 -22.99 8.64
C MET A 1 32.36 -22.23 7.44
N GLU A 2 32.18 -22.82 6.27
CA GLU A 2 32.67 -22.29 5.00
C GLU A 2 31.84 -21.05 4.65
N VAL A 3 32.51 -19.99 4.19
CA VAL A 3 31.93 -18.66 3.94
C VAL A 3 30.66 -18.76 3.08
N GLU A 4 30.61 -19.72 2.15
CA GLU A 4 29.43 -20.00 1.31
C GLU A 4 28.17 -20.41 2.09
N GLU A 5 28.28 -21.17 3.19
CA GLU A 5 27.12 -21.54 4.01
C GLU A 5 26.58 -20.34 4.78
N PHE A 6 27.46 -19.42 5.16
CA PHE A 6 27.09 -18.19 5.85
C PHE A 6 26.43 -17.19 4.89
N GLU A 7 26.97 -17.04 3.67
CA GLU A 7 26.37 -16.23 2.59
C GLU A 7 24.98 -16.75 2.21
N LYS A 8 24.83 -18.06 1.98
CA LYS A 8 23.52 -18.67 1.69
C LYS A 8 22.48 -18.45 2.80
N LYS A 9 22.92 -18.45 4.07
CA LYS A 9 22.02 -18.13 5.20
C LYS A 9 21.63 -16.66 5.21
N ILE A 10 22.56 -15.75 4.92
CA ILE A 10 22.27 -14.32 4.83
C ILE A 10 21.29 -14.03 3.69
N ASP A 11 21.49 -14.63 2.53
CA ASP A 11 20.61 -14.43 1.38
C ASP A 11 19.20 -14.95 1.67
N LYS A 12 19.10 -16.11 2.29
CA LYS A 12 17.80 -16.65 2.74
C LYS A 12 17.11 -15.74 3.76
N ILE A 13 17.85 -15.18 4.71
CA ILE A 13 17.30 -14.21 5.68
C ILE A 13 16.81 -12.94 4.97
N LYS A 14 17.54 -12.44 3.97
CA LYS A 14 17.14 -11.28 3.17
C LYS A 14 15.87 -11.56 2.37
N GLU A 15 15.80 -12.71 1.70
CA GLU A 15 14.61 -13.13 0.94
C GLU A 15 13.37 -13.25 1.84
N ASP A 16 13.52 -13.92 2.99
CA ASP A 16 12.44 -14.06 3.97
C ASP A 16 12.01 -12.69 4.53
N ALA A 17 12.95 -11.77 4.75
CA ALA A 17 12.65 -10.41 5.20
C ALA A 17 11.85 -9.61 4.15
N VAL A 18 12.26 -9.65 2.88
CA VAL A 18 11.55 -8.98 1.78
C VAL A 18 10.13 -9.53 1.64
N LYS A 19 9.99 -10.86 1.69
CA LYS A 19 8.69 -11.53 1.62
C LYS A 19 7.78 -11.12 2.79
N ASN A 20 8.32 -11.03 4.01
CA ASN A 20 7.59 -10.59 5.18
C ASN A 20 7.14 -9.12 5.05
N ILE A 21 8.01 -8.22 4.59
CA ILE A 21 7.67 -6.81 4.36
C ILE A 21 6.52 -6.70 3.35
N LEU A 22 6.58 -7.43 2.24
CA LEU A 22 5.53 -7.43 1.22
C LEU A 22 4.21 -7.99 1.76
N SER A 23 4.27 -9.04 2.59
CA SER A 23 3.09 -9.59 3.25
C SER A 23 2.43 -8.59 4.21
N HIS A 24 3.23 -7.89 5.03
CA HIS A 24 2.73 -6.84 5.92
C HIS A 24 2.14 -5.68 5.13
N PHE A 25 2.79 -5.28 4.04
CA PHE A 25 2.28 -4.28 3.13
C PHE A 25 0.88 -4.66 2.63
N ASN A 26 0.72 -5.85 2.05
CA ASN A 26 -0.55 -6.29 1.45
C ASN A 26 -1.66 -6.27 2.51
N ARG A 27 -1.36 -6.78 3.71
CA ARG A 27 -2.29 -6.75 4.84
C ARG A 27 -2.71 -5.34 5.25
N ILE A 28 -1.80 -4.36 5.22
CA ILE A 28 -2.15 -2.96 5.50
C ILE A 28 -3.05 -2.42 4.40
N ASN A 29 -2.71 -2.68 3.14
CA ASN A 29 -3.49 -2.19 2.01
C ASN A 29 -4.93 -2.75 2.01
N ASP A 30 -5.09 -4.05 2.27
CA ASP A 30 -6.41 -4.69 2.41
C ASP A 30 -7.26 -4.02 3.50
N LYS A 31 -6.63 -3.70 4.65
CA LYS A 31 -7.29 -2.98 5.74
C LYS A 31 -7.69 -1.56 5.34
N LEU A 32 -6.82 -0.84 4.64
CA LEU A 32 -7.10 0.51 4.14
C LEU A 32 -8.24 0.51 3.11
N PHE A 33 -8.27 -0.47 2.21
CA PHE A 33 -9.37 -0.68 1.27
C PHE A 33 -10.70 -0.93 1.98
N THR A 34 -10.69 -1.86 2.93
CA THR A 34 -11.88 -2.18 3.72
C THR A 34 -12.36 -0.94 4.49
N PHE A 35 -11.45 -0.22 5.12
CA PHE A 35 -11.76 1.00 5.84
C PHE A 35 -12.31 2.10 4.91
N ASN A 36 -11.71 2.31 3.74
CA ASN A 36 -12.19 3.26 2.75
C ASN A 36 -13.61 2.92 2.27
N ASN A 37 -13.92 1.62 2.08
CA ASN A 37 -15.27 1.18 1.72
C ASN A 37 -16.29 1.47 2.84
N ILE A 38 -15.90 1.29 4.10
CA ILE A 38 -16.74 1.70 5.25
C ILE A 38 -16.98 3.21 5.22
N LEU A 39 -15.94 4.01 4.92
CA LEU A 39 -16.08 5.47 4.79
C LEU A 39 -17.04 5.84 3.66
N ILE A 40 -16.95 5.20 2.49
CA ILE A 40 -17.93 5.43 1.39
C ILE A 40 -19.36 5.23 1.91
N GLY A 41 -19.62 4.12 2.62
CA GLY A 41 -20.92 3.85 3.22
C GLY A 41 -21.34 4.93 4.24
N GLY A 42 -20.41 5.37 5.08
CA GLY A 42 -20.62 6.48 6.02
C GLY A 42 -20.97 7.79 5.31
N TYR A 43 -20.24 8.14 4.25
CA TYR A 43 -20.48 9.33 3.44
C TYR A 43 -21.86 9.31 2.77
N PHE A 44 -22.29 8.15 2.25
CA PHE A 44 -23.65 7.97 1.74
C PHE A 44 -24.70 8.16 2.83
N ALA A 45 -24.49 7.59 4.02
CA ALA A 45 -25.42 7.74 5.13
C ALA A 45 -25.56 9.21 5.57
N ILE A 46 -24.43 9.92 5.73
CA ILE A 46 -24.41 11.34 6.10
C ILE A 46 -25.15 12.20 5.07
N SER A 47 -24.90 11.98 3.76
CA SER A 47 -25.58 12.74 2.69
C SER A 47 -27.11 12.56 2.65
N ARG A 48 -27.63 11.51 3.27
CA ARG A 48 -29.07 11.26 3.39
C ARG A 48 -29.68 11.76 4.69
N ILE A 49 -28.87 11.87 5.74
CA ILE A 49 -29.31 12.31 7.07
C ILE A 49 -29.31 13.85 7.15
N TYR A 50 -28.35 14.49 6.49
CA TYR A 50 -28.20 15.93 6.46
C TYR A 50 -28.49 16.45 5.05
N ASP A 51 -29.64 17.13 4.87
CA ASP A 51 -30.06 17.68 3.57
C ASP A 51 -29.11 18.78 3.04
N ASP A 52 -28.32 19.40 3.92
CA ASP A 52 -27.34 20.43 3.57
C ASP A 52 -26.02 19.86 3.01
N ILE A 53 -25.77 18.56 3.16
CA ILE A 53 -24.52 17.93 2.73
C ILE A 53 -24.63 17.50 1.26
N ASN A 54 -23.89 18.19 0.40
CA ASN A 54 -23.89 17.91 -1.03
C ASN A 54 -23.38 16.49 -1.33
N ILE A 55 -24.16 15.72 -2.10
CA ILE A 55 -23.80 14.35 -2.51
C ILE A 55 -22.46 14.26 -3.27
N LYS A 56 -21.99 15.37 -3.86
CA LYS A 56 -20.66 15.47 -4.49
C LYS A 56 -19.51 15.17 -3.51
N ILE A 57 -19.74 15.29 -2.21
CA ILE A 57 -18.75 14.99 -1.17
C ILE A 57 -18.36 13.50 -1.15
N ILE A 58 -19.25 12.61 -1.61
CA ILE A 58 -18.97 11.17 -1.76
C ILE A 58 -17.87 10.91 -2.81
N MET A 59 -17.57 11.87 -3.69
CA MET A 59 -16.46 11.73 -4.64
C MET A 59 -15.10 11.62 -3.93
N ILE A 60 -14.95 12.17 -2.72
CA ILE A 60 -13.68 12.16 -1.99
C ILE A 60 -13.23 10.74 -1.63
N PRO A 61 -14.03 9.91 -0.93
CA PRO A 61 -13.63 8.53 -0.66
C PRO A 61 -13.58 7.64 -1.92
N LEU A 62 -14.31 7.99 -2.98
CA LEU A 62 -14.21 7.30 -4.29
C LEU A 62 -12.89 7.58 -5.01
N ILE A 63 -12.43 8.83 -5.00
CA ILE A 63 -11.11 9.20 -5.55
C ILE A 63 -10.00 8.52 -4.75
N ASN A 64 -10.14 8.46 -3.42
CA ASN A 64 -9.19 7.72 -2.58
C ASN A 64 -9.19 6.21 -2.88
N LEU A 65 -10.34 5.62 -3.20
CA LEU A 65 -10.42 4.24 -3.65
C LEU A 65 -9.61 4.02 -4.94
N ILE A 66 -9.78 4.90 -5.94
CA ILE A 66 -9.02 4.83 -7.20
C ILE A 66 -7.52 4.96 -6.93
N PHE A 67 -7.12 5.84 -6.02
CA PHE A 67 -5.73 5.99 -5.62
C PHE A 67 -5.16 4.72 -4.98
N LEU A 68 -5.91 4.07 -4.07
CA LEU A 68 -5.49 2.80 -3.46
C LEU A 68 -5.35 1.68 -4.50
N ILE A 69 -6.26 1.59 -5.48
CA ILE A 69 -6.18 0.64 -6.60
C ILE A 69 -4.93 0.91 -7.45
N PHE A 70 -4.65 2.18 -7.74
CA PHE A 70 -3.46 2.56 -8.50
C PHE A 70 -2.17 2.17 -7.77
N LEU A 71 -2.10 2.35 -6.45
CA LEU A 71 -0.96 1.90 -5.65
C LEU A 71 -0.79 0.39 -5.72
N GLU A 72 -1.88 -0.38 -5.59
CA GLU A 72 -1.86 -1.83 -5.71
C GLU A 72 -1.35 -2.31 -7.08
N TYR A 73 -1.80 -1.65 -8.15
CA TYR A 73 -1.31 -1.90 -9.50
C TYR A 73 0.21 -1.70 -9.63
N LEU A 74 0.74 -0.59 -9.12
CA LEU A 74 2.18 -0.32 -9.15
C LEU A 74 3.00 -1.38 -8.42
N MET A 75 2.47 -1.92 -7.33
CA MET A 75 3.15 -2.98 -6.59
C MET A 75 3.04 -4.34 -7.26
N MET A 76 1.90 -4.63 -7.90
CA MET A 76 1.78 -5.82 -8.74
C MET A 76 2.81 -5.80 -9.87
N GLU A 77 3.00 -4.65 -10.52
CA GLU A 77 4.01 -4.47 -11.57
C GLU A 77 5.44 -4.65 -11.02
N LYS A 78 5.71 -4.09 -9.82
CA LYS A 78 6.99 -4.27 -9.13
C LYS A 78 7.24 -5.74 -8.79
N SER A 79 6.25 -6.44 -8.25
CA SER A 79 6.35 -7.86 -7.87
C SER A 79 6.54 -8.76 -9.08
N ARG A 80 5.88 -8.46 -10.21
CA ARG A 80 6.13 -9.14 -11.50
C ARG A 80 7.57 -8.97 -11.97
N LYS A 81 8.10 -7.75 -11.89
CA LYS A 81 9.50 -7.44 -12.25
C LYS A 81 10.51 -8.11 -11.32
N GLU A 82 10.18 -8.30 -10.04
CA GLU A 82 10.98 -9.05 -9.06
C GLU A 82 10.92 -10.57 -9.32
N ALA A 83 9.77 -11.10 -9.72
CA ALA A 83 9.61 -12.51 -10.06
C ALA A 83 10.33 -12.88 -11.38
N SER A 84 10.54 -11.94 -12.29
CA SER A 84 11.33 -12.14 -13.52
C SER A 84 12.84 -12.02 -13.33
N VAL A 85 13.34 -11.77 -12.11
CA VAL A 85 14.79 -11.60 -11.88
C VAL A 85 15.56 -12.93 -11.88
N ASP A 86 14.88 -14.08 -11.88
CA ASP A 86 15.54 -15.37 -12.16
C ASP A 86 16.25 -15.40 -13.53
N GLU A 87 15.93 -14.48 -14.46
CA GLU A 87 16.61 -14.32 -15.75
C GLU A 87 17.73 -13.25 -15.77
N LEU A 88 17.84 -12.38 -14.76
CA LEU A 88 18.80 -11.27 -14.73
C LEU A 88 19.87 -11.53 -13.65
N GLY A 89 21.13 -11.71 -14.10
CA GLY A 89 22.24 -12.16 -13.27
C GLY A 89 22.44 -11.39 -11.95
N LEU A 90 22.98 -12.12 -10.96
CA LEU A 90 23.22 -11.70 -9.56
C LEU A 90 23.74 -10.27 -9.36
N ASP A 91 24.57 -9.75 -10.27
CA ASP A 91 25.12 -8.38 -10.19
C ASP A 91 24.07 -7.26 -10.39
N GLU A 92 23.02 -7.49 -11.17
CA GLU A 92 21.91 -6.55 -11.29
C GLU A 92 20.96 -6.62 -10.09
N PHE A 93 20.79 -7.80 -9.50
CA PHE A 93 19.97 -7.99 -8.30
C PHE A 93 20.56 -7.27 -7.08
N ILE A 94 21.89 -7.29 -6.91
CA ILE A 94 22.58 -6.59 -5.83
C ILE A 94 22.43 -5.06 -5.98
N LYS A 95 22.63 -4.52 -7.19
CA LYS A 95 22.39 -3.08 -7.49
C LYS A 95 20.93 -2.67 -7.34
N PHE A 96 20.00 -3.59 -7.55
CA PHE A 96 18.57 -3.34 -7.40
C PHE A 96 18.13 -3.40 -5.94
N ALA A 97 18.66 -4.33 -5.15
CA ALA A 97 18.43 -4.46 -3.71
C ALA A 97 18.94 -3.23 -2.95
N GLU A 98 20.14 -2.73 -3.30
CA GLU A 98 20.76 -1.55 -2.67
C GLU A 98 19.99 -0.24 -2.95
N ASN A 99 19.23 -0.17 -4.06
CA ASN A 99 18.41 0.99 -4.42
C ASN A 99 16.93 0.88 -4.00
N LYS A 100 16.45 -0.28 -3.52
CA LYS A 100 15.00 -0.54 -3.34
C LYS A 100 14.49 -0.58 -1.90
N GLU A 101 15.35 -0.58 -0.90
CA GLU A 101 14.96 -0.70 0.52
C GLU A 101 13.95 0.40 0.95
N THR A 102 13.89 1.52 0.24
CA THR A 102 13.04 2.68 0.57
C THR A 102 11.69 2.75 -0.17
N ARG A 103 11.48 2.02 -1.28
CA ARG A 103 10.26 2.24 -2.11
C ARG A 103 8.96 1.61 -1.61
N PRO A 104 8.89 0.35 -1.14
CA PRO A 104 7.62 -0.22 -0.69
C PRO A 104 7.09 0.47 0.58
N THR A 105 7.99 0.95 1.45
CA THR A 105 7.65 1.73 2.65
C THR A 105 7.02 3.08 2.29
N LEU A 106 7.53 3.75 1.25
CA LEU A 106 6.98 5.03 0.78
C LEU A 106 5.56 4.89 0.25
N PHE A 107 5.28 3.89 -0.60
CA PHE A 107 3.92 3.67 -1.11
C PHE A 107 2.92 3.32 0.02
N SER A 108 3.37 2.58 1.03
CA SER A 108 2.54 2.23 2.18
C SER A 108 2.19 3.47 2.98
N SER A 109 3.21 4.30 3.25
CA SER A 109 3.04 5.55 3.97
C SER A 109 2.10 6.51 3.24
N LEU A 110 2.17 6.57 1.90
CA LEU A 110 1.27 7.39 1.08
C LEU A 110 -0.18 6.90 1.16
N ALA A 111 -0.42 5.59 1.10
CA ALA A 111 -1.76 5.01 1.24
C ALA A 111 -2.39 5.30 2.62
N ILE A 112 -1.57 5.20 3.68
CA ILE A 112 -1.99 5.51 5.05
C ILE A 112 -2.35 7.00 5.14
N ILE A 113 -1.47 7.89 4.67
CA ILE A 113 -1.69 9.35 4.72
C ILE A 113 -2.94 9.75 3.94
N SER A 114 -3.15 9.20 2.73
CA SER A 114 -4.33 9.54 1.93
C SER A 114 -5.62 9.12 2.62
N THR A 115 -5.67 7.89 3.14
CA THR A 115 -6.85 7.35 3.82
C THR A 115 -7.10 8.06 5.15
N SER A 116 -6.05 8.40 5.90
CA SER A 116 -6.15 9.23 7.11
C SER A 116 -6.67 10.64 6.80
N SER A 117 -6.30 11.22 5.67
CA SER A 117 -6.80 12.53 5.23
C SER A 117 -8.30 12.49 4.91
N VAL A 118 -8.75 11.45 4.19
CA VAL A 118 -10.18 11.22 3.92
C VAL A 118 -10.94 11.02 5.23
N PHE A 119 -10.41 10.23 6.15
CA PHE A 119 -11.01 10.05 7.47
C PHE A 119 -11.10 11.36 8.26
N GLY A 120 -10.05 12.18 8.26
CA GLY A 120 -10.07 13.49 8.92
C GLY A 120 -11.17 14.39 8.36
N TYR A 121 -11.34 14.40 7.04
CA TYR A 121 -12.42 15.15 6.39
C TYR A 121 -13.81 14.57 6.72
N PHE A 122 -13.93 13.24 6.84
CA PHE A 122 -15.17 12.59 7.26
C PHE A 122 -15.57 12.99 8.69
N VAL A 123 -14.62 12.99 9.63
CA VAL A 123 -14.86 13.41 11.01
C VAL A 123 -15.23 14.89 11.08
N TYR A 124 -14.60 15.74 10.26
CA TYR A 124 -14.96 17.15 10.16
C TYR A 124 -16.44 17.34 9.81
N LEU A 125 -16.95 16.63 8.79
CA LEU A 125 -18.36 16.67 8.38
C LEU A 125 -19.35 16.06 9.38
N LEU A 126 -18.86 15.25 10.33
CA LEU A 126 -19.71 14.70 11.39
C LEU A 126 -19.87 15.69 12.56
N ILE A 127 -18.86 16.53 12.79
CA ILE A 127 -18.83 17.48 13.91
C ILE A 127 -19.43 18.84 13.49
N PHE A 128 -19.20 19.26 12.24
CA PHE A 128 -19.61 20.53 11.67
C PHE A 128 -20.50 20.33 10.44
#